data_AF-A0A411DJP3-F1
#
_entry.id   AF-A0A411DJP3-F1
#
_cell.length_a   1.000
_cell.length_b   1.000
_cell.length_c   1.000
_cell.angle_alpha   90.00
_cell.angle_beta   90.00
_cell.angle_gamma   90.00
#
_symmetry.space_group_name_H-M   'P 1'
#
loop_
_entity.id
_entity.type
_entity.pdbx_description
1 polymer ?
#
loop_
_entity_poly.entity_id
_entity_poly.type
_entity_poly.pdbx_seq_one_letter_code
_entity_poly.pdbx_strand_id
1 'polypeptide(L)'
;MKIQLFLIFFLSILCACQSSGFSYLPLPGGITGQYTKYYLPQNINTDKWDKLEIILPADYNKNRNRDFTEDVQTFFMVHKNIILPDYPVYISTGLKISSNSNILFQKNSKIIYTGKVEGRHDDIIKIENVENVNLYNAYVIGNRDAKLNHKGEWNAGISIQDARNIKVYNSTIKNTYGDGFFIGSETAQISENVIVDGGWIDNVRRDGVSINSAKNVTIKNLLISNTHGTLPETGLHIEPSMYENIMNDIFIDNIYTYNNANGGLGFNFLAFSLKGKPSKNITIDVNNFKSNLSNYSVGFSINTAHDLNNPYGKIIIRNSVFEKPKVGYIWRNEKEYKNLSISYENLINK
;
A
#
# COMPACT_ATOMS: atom_id res chain seq x y z
N MET A 1 -5.37 32.69 -6.32
CA MET A 1 -6.34 32.28 -5.28
C MET A 1 -5.82 31.02 -4.61
N LYS A 2 -5.30 31.16 -3.38
CA LYS A 2 -4.75 30.06 -2.58
C LYS A 2 -5.89 29.45 -1.78
N ILE A 3 -6.28 28.21 -2.09
CA ILE A 3 -7.20 27.44 -1.25
C ILE A 3 -6.34 26.75 -0.19
N GLN A 4 -6.43 27.24 1.05
CA GLN A 4 -5.87 26.58 2.22
C GLN A 4 -6.67 25.30 2.48
N LEU A 5 -6.03 24.14 2.38
CA LEU A 5 -6.56 22.89 2.94
C LEU A 5 -6.60 23.05 4.47
N PHE A 6 -7.80 23.06 5.03
CA PHE A 6 -8.01 22.91 6.47
C PHE A 6 -7.70 21.46 6.85
N LEU A 7 -6.47 21.21 7.33
CA LEU A 7 -6.18 20.07 8.18
C LEU A 7 -6.84 20.36 9.54
N ILE A 8 -7.97 19.72 9.82
CA ILE A 8 -8.55 19.76 11.16
C ILE A 8 -7.70 18.85 12.05
N PHE A 9 -6.73 19.48 12.72
CA PHE A 9 -6.05 18.93 13.90
C PHE A 9 -7.09 18.74 15.01
N PHE A 10 -7.42 17.51 15.36
CA PHE A 10 -7.94 17.25 16.70
C PHE A 10 -6.76 17.06 17.65
N LEU A 11 -6.45 18.16 18.33
CA LEU A 11 -5.61 18.23 19.50
C LEU A 11 -6.34 17.52 20.66
N SER A 12 -6.04 16.25 20.91
CA SER A 12 -6.23 15.65 22.23
C SER A 12 -4.86 15.58 22.92
N ILE A 13 -4.61 16.61 23.73
CA ILE A 13 -3.75 16.68 24.91
C ILE A 13 -2.56 15.70 24.96
N LEU A 14 -1.38 16.32 24.88
CA LEU A 14 -0.08 15.83 25.34
C LEU A 14 -0.19 15.02 26.64
N CYS A 15 -0.04 13.71 26.52
CA CYS A 15 0.85 12.98 27.40
C CYS A 15 1.88 12.31 26.48
N ALA A 16 3.15 12.65 26.66
CA ALA A 16 4.26 11.89 26.15
C ALA A 16 4.22 10.50 26.79
N CYS A 17 3.37 9.62 26.27
CA CYS A 17 3.56 8.20 26.38
C CYS A 17 4.22 7.82 25.06
N GLN A 18 5.53 7.56 25.10
CA GLN A 18 6.10 6.60 24.17
C GLN A 18 5.11 5.43 24.12
N SER A 19 4.61 5.09 22.93
CA SER A 19 3.79 3.89 22.79
C SER A 19 4.55 2.76 23.48
N SER A 20 3.85 1.98 24.29
CA SER A 20 4.36 0.69 24.76
C SER A 20 5.06 0.01 23.58
N GLY A 21 6.38 -0.12 23.67
CA GLY A 21 7.25 -0.21 22.51
C GLY A 21 6.82 -1.31 21.55
N PHE A 22 6.36 -0.93 20.35
CA PHE A 22 6.12 -1.89 19.29
C PHE A 22 7.38 -2.74 19.12
N SER A 23 7.22 -4.07 19.11
CA SER A 23 8.31 -5.00 18.86
C SER A 23 8.05 -5.71 17.54
N TYR A 24 9.04 -5.68 16.66
CA TYR A 24 9.01 -6.50 15.44
C TYR A 24 8.90 -7.97 15.83
N LEU A 25 7.97 -8.69 15.21
CA LEU A 25 7.82 -10.12 15.40
C LEU A 25 8.18 -10.85 14.10
N PRO A 26 9.07 -11.86 14.17
CA PRO A 26 9.27 -12.74 13.04
C PRO A 26 7.96 -13.45 12.72
N LEU A 27 7.74 -13.68 11.44
CA LEU A 27 6.58 -14.40 10.95
C LEU A 27 6.61 -15.87 11.39
N PRO A 28 5.43 -16.49 11.62
CA PRO A 28 5.33 -17.93 11.79
C PRO A 28 5.95 -18.68 10.61
N GLY A 29 6.60 -19.82 10.88
CA GLY A 29 7.29 -20.61 9.86
C GLY A 29 6.40 -21.00 8.67
N GLY A 30 6.93 -20.87 7.46
CA GLY A 30 6.28 -21.32 6.22
C GLY A 30 5.19 -20.40 5.67
N ILE A 31 4.76 -19.37 6.41
CA ILE A 31 3.67 -18.50 5.96
C ILE A 31 4.04 -17.67 4.73
N THR A 32 5.28 -17.18 4.67
CA THR A 32 5.76 -16.36 3.54
C THR A 32 5.59 -17.11 2.22
N GLY A 33 5.97 -18.39 2.17
CA GLY A 33 5.86 -19.23 0.98
C GLY A 33 4.43 -19.47 0.48
N GLN A 34 3.40 -19.22 1.29
CA GLN A 34 2.00 -19.30 0.86
C GLN A 34 1.56 -18.07 0.05
N TYR A 35 2.22 -16.92 0.26
CA TYR A 35 1.87 -15.63 -0.34
C TYR A 35 2.92 -15.16 -1.36
N THR A 36 4.17 -15.63 -1.23
CA THR A 36 5.26 -15.28 -2.14
C THR A 36 5.61 -16.47 -3.03
N LYS A 37 5.05 -16.50 -4.23
CA LYS A 37 5.42 -17.47 -5.28
C LYS A 37 5.95 -16.72 -6.48
N TYR A 38 7.20 -17.02 -6.85
CA TYR A 38 7.83 -16.40 -8.02
C TYR A 38 6.93 -16.55 -9.25
N TYR A 39 6.58 -15.40 -9.82
CA TYR A 39 5.64 -15.30 -10.91
C TYR A 39 6.40 -15.21 -12.22
N LEU A 40 6.33 -16.26 -13.03
CA LEU A 40 6.74 -16.21 -14.43
C LEU A 40 5.49 -15.91 -15.26
N PRO A 41 5.46 -14.79 -16.00
CA PRO A 41 4.30 -14.46 -16.82
C PRO A 41 4.07 -15.57 -17.86
N GLN A 42 2.94 -16.28 -17.74
CA GLN A 42 2.58 -17.31 -18.70
C GLN A 42 2.31 -16.68 -20.07
N ASN A 43 2.77 -17.32 -21.14
CA ASN A 43 2.59 -16.86 -22.52
C ASN A 43 3.30 -15.53 -22.87
N ILE A 44 4.27 -15.08 -22.07
CA ILE A 44 5.13 -13.96 -22.42
C ILE A 44 6.52 -14.49 -22.76
N ASN A 45 6.94 -14.31 -24.01
CA ASN A 45 8.33 -14.54 -24.39
C ASN A 45 9.19 -13.35 -23.92
N THR A 46 10.06 -13.60 -22.94
CA THR A 46 10.96 -12.61 -22.36
C THR A 46 12.32 -12.52 -23.06
N ASP A 47 12.61 -13.37 -24.05
CA ASP A 47 13.92 -13.43 -24.75
C ASP A 47 14.27 -12.11 -25.47
N LYS A 48 13.23 -11.35 -25.88
CA LYS A 48 13.37 -10.07 -26.58
C LYS A 48 13.24 -8.85 -25.66
N TRP A 49 13.13 -9.06 -24.35
CA TRP A 49 13.01 -7.94 -23.41
C TRP A 49 14.37 -7.31 -23.17
N ASP A 50 14.36 -5.99 -22.99
CA ASP A 50 15.56 -5.20 -22.78
C ASP A 50 16.08 -5.41 -21.36
N LYS A 51 17.35 -5.79 -21.25
CA LYS A 51 18.01 -6.04 -19.96
C LYS A 51 18.64 -4.76 -19.44
N LEU A 52 18.19 -4.29 -18.28
CA LEU A 52 18.75 -3.11 -17.62
C LEU A 52 20.26 -3.26 -17.35
N GLU A 53 20.73 -4.49 -17.13
CA GLU A 53 22.13 -4.82 -16.90
C GLU A 53 23.09 -4.29 -17.99
N ILE A 54 22.62 -4.10 -19.23
CA ILE A 54 23.44 -3.61 -20.35
C ILE A 54 23.98 -2.19 -20.10
N ILE A 55 23.26 -1.36 -19.36
CA ILE A 55 23.69 0.01 -19.04
C ILE A 55 24.47 0.10 -17.71
N LEU A 56 24.53 -0.99 -16.94
CA LEU A 56 25.23 -1.01 -15.66
C LEU A 56 26.71 -1.39 -15.87
N PRO A 57 27.67 -0.72 -15.20
CA PRO A 57 29.08 -1.10 -15.25
C PRO A 57 29.32 -2.56 -14.83
N ALA A 58 30.32 -3.21 -15.43
CA ALA A 58 30.64 -4.61 -15.14
C ALA A 58 31.00 -4.89 -13.66
N ASP A 59 31.42 -3.86 -12.92
CA ASP A 59 31.75 -3.92 -11.49
C ASP A 59 30.61 -3.42 -10.58
N TYR A 60 29.43 -3.13 -11.12
CA TYR A 60 28.27 -2.61 -10.39
C TYR A 60 27.96 -3.42 -9.12
N ASN A 61 27.86 -4.75 -9.26
CA ASN A 61 27.48 -5.63 -8.16
C ASN A 61 28.50 -5.66 -7.00
N LYS A 62 29.71 -5.11 -7.21
CA LYS A 62 30.76 -4.97 -6.21
C LYS A 62 30.73 -3.62 -5.50
N ASN A 63 30.22 -2.56 -6.13
CA ASN A 63 30.21 -1.21 -5.59
C ASN A 63 28.79 -0.72 -5.23
N ARG A 64 28.35 -1.11 -4.03
CA ARG A 64 26.98 -0.91 -3.50
C ARG A 64 26.66 0.52 -3.06
N ASN A 65 27.58 1.47 -3.26
CA ASN A 65 27.44 2.86 -2.80
C ASN A 65 27.29 3.86 -3.95
N ARG A 66 27.22 3.41 -5.20
CA ARG A 66 27.00 4.29 -6.34
C ARG A 66 25.51 4.37 -6.67
N ASP A 67 25.01 5.58 -6.77
CA ASP A 67 23.64 5.87 -7.18
C ASP A 67 23.55 5.88 -8.72
N PHE A 68 22.60 5.13 -9.26
CA PHE A 68 22.36 4.99 -10.69
C PHE A 68 20.94 5.40 -11.07
N THR A 69 20.25 6.18 -10.24
CA THR A 69 18.85 6.54 -10.54
C THR A 69 18.69 7.17 -11.92
N GLU A 70 19.55 8.10 -12.32
CA GLU A 70 19.42 8.80 -13.61
C GLU A 70 19.54 7.84 -14.80
N ASP A 71 20.54 6.95 -14.77
CA ASP A 71 20.76 5.95 -15.82
C ASP A 71 19.59 4.95 -15.89
N VAL A 72 19.15 4.44 -14.73
CA VAL A 72 18.01 3.50 -14.63
C VAL A 72 16.71 4.16 -15.09
N GLN A 73 16.47 5.42 -14.68
CA GLN A 73 15.29 6.17 -15.10
C GLN A 73 15.29 6.42 -16.60
N THR A 74 16.44 6.74 -17.20
CA THR A 74 16.59 6.90 -18.65
C THR A 74 16.24 5.61 -19.38
N PHE A 75 16.73 4.46 -18.90
CA PHE A 75 16.37 3.16 -19.45
C PHE A 75 14.87 2.90 -19.39
N PHE A 76 14.22 3.21 -18.26
CA PHE A 76 12.77 3.00 -18.06
C PHE A 76 11.90 3.91 -18.94
N MET A 77 12.42 5.05 -19.41
CA MET A 77 11.71 5.92 -20.34
C MET A 77 11.73 5.37 -21.77
N VAL A 78 12.87 4.82 -22.20
CA VAL A 78 13.10 4.34 -23.57
C VAL A 78 12.53 2.94 -23.79
N HIS A 79 12.69 2.04 -22.82
CA HIS A 79 12.31 0.64 -22.94
C HIS A 79 10.94 0.38 -22.30
N LYS A 80 10.17 -0.54 -22.88
CA LYS A 80 8.83 -0.91 -22.37
C LYS A 80 8.77 -2.31 -21.80
N ASN A 81 9.55 -3.26 -22.32
CA ASN A 81 9.61 -4.62 -21.80
C ASN A 81 10.99 -4.81 -21.17
N ILE A 82 11.05 -4.72 -19.84
CA ILE A 82 12.30 -4.55 -19.10
C ILE A 82 12.55 -5.75 -18.19
N ILE A 83 13.78 -6.24 -18.18
CA ILE A 83 14.29 -7.19 -17.18
C ILE A 83 15.33 -6.49 -16.31
N LEU A 84 15.09 -6.45 -14.99
CA LEU A 84 16.08 -5.99 -14.03
C LEU A 84 17.23 -7.01 -13.88
N PRO A 85 18.45 -6.59 -13.53
CA PRO A 85 19.56 -7.52 -13.28
C PRO A 85 19.25 -8.47 -12.13
N ASP A 86 19.85 -9.67 -12.12
CA ASP A 86 19.68 -10.67 -11.05
C ASP A 86 20.54 -10.34 -9.81
N TYR A 87 20.54 -9.06 -9.41
CA TYR A 87 21.20 -8.52 -8.23
C TYR A 87 20.54 -7.19 -7.83
N PRO A 88 20.81 -6.68 -6.60
CA PRO A 88 20.23 -5.41 -6.15
C PRO A 88 20.74 -4.20 -6.94
N VAL A 89 19.84 -3.25 -7.19
CA VAL A 89 20.11 -1.93 -7.79
C VAL A 89 19.78 -0.83 -6.79
N TYR A 90 20.70 0.10 -6.60
CA TYR A 90 20.60 1.22 -5.67
C TYR A 90 20.11 2.49 -6.38
N ILE A 91 19.17 3.19 -5.75
CA ILE A 91 18.60 4.45 -6.24
C ILE A 91 18.47 5.46 -5.11
N SER A 92 18.66 6.75 -5.38
CA SER A 92 18.44 7.83 -4.41
C SER A 92 17.18 8.68 -4.67
N THR A 93 16.55 8.55 -5.84
CA THR A 93 15.23 9.15 -6.11
C THR A 93 14.27 8.11 -6.70
N GLY A 94 12.97 8.37 -6.59
CA GLY A 94 11.93 7.46 -7.05
C GLY A 94 11.93 7.22 -8.56
N LEU A 95 11.72 5.97 -8.98
CA LEU A 95 11.64 5.57 -10.39
C LEU A 95 10.23 5.72 -10.92
N LYS A 96 10.05 6.53 -11.97
CA LYS A 96 8.79 6.70 -12.70
C LYS A 96 8.66 5.65 -13.79
N ILE A 97 7.53 4.97 -13.80
CA ILE A 97 7.16 3.98 -14.81
C ILE A 97 6.25 4.65 -15.85
N SER A 98 6.52 4.42 -17.12
CA SER A 98 5.73 4.96 -18.24
C SER A 98 4.63 3.98 -18.68
N SER A 99 3.61 4.48 -19.38
CA SER A 99 2.52 3.63 -19.90
C SER A 99 3.03 2.50 -20.81
N ASN A 100 2.24 1.42 -20.89
CA ASN A 100 2.52 0.24 -21.71
C ASN A 100 3.81 -0.51 -21.32
N SER A 101 4.21 -0.42 -20.03
CA SER A 101 5.44 -1.04 -19.54
C SER A 101 5.18 -2.39 -18.88
N ASN A 102 6.05 -3.36 -19.16
CA ASN A 102 6.18 -4.63 -18.47
C ASN A 102 7.56 -4.70 -17.84
N ILE A 103 7.62 -4.90 -16.52
CA ILE A 103 8.89 -4.90 -15.78
C ILE A 103 9.00 -6.18 -14.98
N LEU A 104 10.01 -6.99 -15.29
CA LEU A 104 10.31 -8.25 -14.63
C LEU A 104 11.51 -8.11 -13.72
N PHE A 105 11.30 -8.41 -12.45
CA PHE A 105 12.36 -8.62 -11.47
C PHE A 105 12.77 -10.10 -11.52
N GLN A 106 14.05 -10.34 -11.77
CA GLN A 106 14.65 -11.66 -11.62
C GLN A 106 14.70 -12.05 -10.14
N LYS A 107 15.04 -13.31 -9.86
CA LYS A 107 14.92 -13.92 -8.53
C LYS A 107 15.66 -13.14 -7.44
N ASN A 108 16.81 -12.56 -7.78
CA ASN A 108 17.69 -11.79 -6.89
C ASN A 108 17.63 -10.27 -7.16
N SER A 109 16.81 -9.82 -8.13
CA SER A 109 16.60 -8.40 -8.39
C SER A 109 16.00 -7.71 -7.17
N LYS A 110 16.52 -6.53 -6.84
CA LYS A 110 15.95 -5.64 -5.82
C LYS A 110 16.15 -4.19 -6.24
N ILE A 111 15.22 -3.34 -5.91
CA ILE A 111 15.44 -1.89 -5.84
C ILE A 111 15.67 -1.52 -4.38
N ILE A 112 16.83 -0.94 -4.08
CA ILE A 112 17.21 -0.47 -2.75
C ILE A 112 17.24 1.07 -2.80
N TYR A 113 16.32 1.69 -2.07
CA TYR A 113 16.27 3.14 -1.96
C TYR A 113 17.22 3.63 -0.87
N THR A 114 18.09 4.59 -1.19
CA THR A 114 19.07 5.18 -0.26
C THR A 114 18.89 6.69 -0.09
N GLY A 115 17.91 7.28 -0.77
CA GLY A 115 17.66 8.71 -0.80
C GLY A 115 17.07 9.29 0.46
N LYS A 116 17.23 10.61 0.65
CA LYS A 116 16.46 11.33 1.65
C LYS A 116 15.01 11.48 1.19
N VAL A 117 14.06 11.45 2.12
CA VAL A 117 12.64 11.73 1.82
C VAL A 117 12.37 13.19 2.18
N GLU A 118 12.02 13.98 1.18
CA GLU A 118 11.73 15.41 1.25
C GLU A 118 10.25 15.72 0.99
N GLY A 119 9.50 14.85 0.30
CA GLY A 119 8.07 15.07 0.06
C GLY A 119 7.33 14.00 -0.75
N ARG A 120 6.16 14.41 -1.28
CA ARG A 120 5.17 13.60 -2.02
C ARG A 120 5.69 12.90 -3.27
N HIS A 121 6.84 13.32 -3.78
CA HIS A 121 7.37 12.80 -5.05
C HIS A 121 8.43 11.71 -4.86
N ASP A 122 8.72 11.32 -3.61
CA ASP A 122 9.82 10.40 -3.27
C ASP A 122 9.37 8.95 -3.09
N ASP A 123 8.17 8.58 -3.56
CA ASP A 123 7.75 7.17 -3.65
C ASP A 123 8.71 6.38 -4.55
N ILE A 124 9.06 5.16 -4.14
CA ILE A 124 10.23 4.45 -4.69
C ILE A 124 9.98 3.96 -6.13
N ILE A 125 8.84 3.32 -6.38
CA ILE A 125 8.36 2.99 -7.73
C ILE A 125 7.04 3.73 -7.95
N LYS A 126 7.01 4.64 -8.91
CA LYS A 126 5.87 5.51 -9.22
C LYS A 126 5.19 5.11 -10.54
N ILE A 127 3.97 4.64 -10.45
CA ILE A 127 3.05 4.40 -11.57
C ILE A 127 1.99 5.51 -11.47
N GLU A 128 2.29 6.67 -12.04
CA GLU A 128 1.52 7.90 -11.84
C GLU A 128 1.06 8.48 -13.18
N ASN A 129 -0.24 8.74 -13.36
CA ASN A 129 -0.82 9.28 -14.61
C ASN A 129 -0.48 8.45 -15.87
N VAL A 130 -0.52 7.12 -15.74
CA VAL A 130 -0.17 6.17 -16.80
C VAL A 130 -1.18 5.02 -16.88
N GLU A 131 -1.07 4.23 -17.95
CA GLU A 131 -1.93 3.08 -18.16
C GLU A 131 -1.18 1.85 -18.70
N ASN A 132 -1.77 0.67 -18.51
CA ASN A 132 -1.29 -0.61 -19.02
C ASN A 132 0.13 -0.95 -18.53
N VAL A 133 0.31 -1.00 -17.21
CA VAL A 133 1.60 -1.36 -16.59
C VAL A 133 1.50 -2.69 -15.87
N ASN A 134 2.46 -3.58 -16.13
CA ASN A 134 2.62 -4.84 -15.41
C ASN A 134 3.96 -4.88 -14.68
N LEU A 135 3.92 -5.12 -13.37
CA LEU A 135 5.10 -5.39 -12.55
C LEU A 135 5.11 -6.85 -12.09
N TYR A 136 6.22 -7.54 -12.29
CA TYR A 136 6.38 -8.95 -11.91
C TYR A 136 7.53 -9.10 -10.93
N ASN A 137 7.26 -9.70 -9.78
CA ASN A 137 8.22 -10.02 -8.72
C ASN A 137 8.93 -8.81 -8.10
N ALA A 138 8.33 -7.62 -8.17
CA ALA A 138 8.95 -6.38 -7.71
C ALA A 138 9.43 -6.52 -6.26
N TYR A 139 10.73 -6.37 -6.01
CA TYR A 139 11.31 -6.38 -4.67
C TYR A 139 11.88 -5.00 -4.36
N VAL A 140 11.20 -4.27 -3.48
CA VAL A 140 11.57 -2.93 -3.03
C VAL A 140 12.01 -2.96 -1.56
N ILE A 141 13.15 -2.32 -1.27
CA ILE A 141 13.64 -2.07 0.08
C ILE A 141 13.79 -0.56 0.25
N GLY A 142 13.00 0.01 1.15
CA GLY A 142 13.15 1.39 1.60
C GLY A 142 14.23 1.56 2.67
N ASN A 143 14.33 2.77 3.20
CA ASN A 143 15.37 3.17 4.15
C ASN A 143 14.82 3.84 5.41
N ARG A 144 13.69 3.37 5.95
CA ARG A 144 13.05 3.98 7.13
C ARG A 144 13.96 4.16 8.35
N ASP A 145 14.97 3.29 8.51
CA ASP A 145 15.91 3.31 9.63
C ASP A 145 17.16 4.20 9.35
N ALA A 146 17.24 4.81 8.17
CA ALA A 146 18.36 5.67 7.81
C ALA A 146 18.30 7.00 8.56
N LYS A 147 19.45 7.47 9.03
CA LYS A 147 19.59 8.73 9.77
C LYS A 147 19.69 9.93 8.80
N LEU A 148 18.71 10.08 7.90
CA LEU A 148 18.73 11.07 6.81
C LEU A 148 17.85 12.31 7.07
N ASN A 149 17.31 12.51 8.29
CA ASN A 149 16.39 13.60 8.61
C ASN A 149 15.22 13.70 7.61
N HIS A 150 14.54 12.57 7.38
CA HIS A 150 13.37 12.47 6.52
C HIS A 150 12.26 13.45 6.95
N LYS A 151 11.45 13.89 5.98
CA LYS A 151 10.31 14.77 6.21
C LYS A 151 9.01 14.10 5.77
N GLY A 152 7.91 14.51 6.40
CA GLY A 152 6.57 14.08 6.02
C GLY A 152 6.30 12.59 6.21
N GLU A 153 5.31 12.12 5.46
CA GLU A 153 4.70 10.80 5.64
C GLU A 153 4.66 9.96 4.35
N TRP A 154 5.27 10.46 3.28
CA TRP A 154 5.36 9.83 1.95
C TRP A 154 6.58 8.90 1.85
N ASN A 155 6.84 8.34 0.65
CA ASN A 155 7.80 7.26 0.36
C ASN A 155 7.17 5.86 0.42
N ALA A 156 6.05 5.68 -0.29
CA ALA A 156 5.50 4.37 -0.56
C ALA A 156 6.49 3.51 -1.37
N GLY A 157 6.52 2.21 -1.12
CA GLY A 157 7.35 1.28 -1.90
C GLY A 157 6.92 1.20 -3.36
N ILE A 158 5.61 1.04 -3.59
CA ILE A 158 5.00 1.11 -4.92
C ILE A 158 3.77 2.02 -4.82
N SER A 159 3.77 3.08 -5.63
CA SER A 159 2.72 4.09 -5.67
C SER A 159 2.00 4.01 -7.01
N ILE A 160 0.70 3.73 -6.98
CA ILE A 160 -0.20 3.64 -8.14
C ILE A 160 -1.18 4.81 -8.01
N GLN A 161 -0.92 5.88 -8.76
CA GLN A 161 -1.67 7.13 -8.67
C GLN A 161 -2.26 7.51 -10.02
N ASP A 162 -3.54 7.82 -10.03
CA ASP A 162 -4.22 8.36 -11.21
C ASP A 162 -4.02 7.47 -12.46
N ALA A 163 -3.97 6.14 -12.24
CA ALA A 163 -3.49 5.17 -13.21
C ALA A 163 -4.54 4.12 -13.58
N ARG A 164 -4.44 3.54 -14.79
CA ARG A 164 -5.43 2.58 -15.31
C ARG A 164 -4.82 1.26 -15.79
N ASN A 165 -5.51 0.16 -15.55
CA ASN A 165 -5.11 -1.18 -16.02
C ASN A 165 -3.71 -1.56 -15.51
N ILE A 166 -3.54 -1.58 -14.20
CA ILE A 166 -2.26 -1.85 -13.54
C ILE A 166 -2.30 -3.23 -12.91
N LYS A 167 -1.27 -4.04 -13.15
CA LYS A 167 -1.16 -5.37 -12.55
C LYS A 167 0.19 -5.52 -11.87
N VAL A 168 0.17 -5.90 -10.59
CA VAL A 168 1.36 -6.16 -9.80
C VAL A 168 1.27 -7.59 -9.27
N TYR A 169 2.25 -8.42 -9.63
CA TYR A 169 2.30 -9.82 -9.25
C TYR A 169 3.50 -10.11 -8.36
N ASN A 170 3.25 -10.77 -7.21
CA ASN A 170 4.28 -11.26 -6.30
C ASN A 170 5.29 -10.17 -5.85
N SER A 171 4.80 -9.03 -5.37
CA SER A 171 5.70 -7.96 -4.88
C SER A 171 6.19 -8.21 -3.46
N THR A 172 7.47 -7.94 -3.17
CA THR A 172 7.99 -7.86 -1.81
C THR A 172 8.38 -6.42 -1.49
N ILE A 173 7.81 -5.81 -0.46
CA ILE A 173 8.08 -4.42 -0.07
C ILE A 173 8.50 -4.39 1.39
N LYS A 174 9.66 -3.80 1.69
CA LYS A 174 10.19 -3.77 3.06
C LYS A 174 10.76 -2.42 3.44
N ASN A 175 10.69 -2.08 4.72
CA ASN A 175 11.43 -0.98 5.33
C ASN A 175 11.18 0.39 4.70
N THR A 176 9.99 0.62 4.11
CA THR A 176 9.65 1.92 3.51
C THR A 176 9.40 2.97 4.58
N TYR A 177 9.79 4.21 4.28
CA TYR A 177 9.53 5.34 5.16
C TYR A 177 8.07 5.79 5.06
N GLY A 178 7.35 5.51 3.97
CA GLY A 178 5.91 5.68 3.89
C GLY A 178 5.17 4.34 4.03
N ASP A 179 4.20 4.15 3.14
CA ASP A 179 3.40 2.93 3.04
C ASP A 179 4.14 1.81 2.28
N GLY A 180 3.59 0.60 2.27
CA GLY A 180 4.00 -0.43 1.32
C GLY A 180 3.49 -0.10 -0.09
N PHE A 181 2.17 -0.12 -0.24
CA PHE A 181 1.47 0.37 -1.43
C PHE A 181 0.66 1.62 -1.12
N PHE A 182 0.68 2.58 -2.05
CA PHE A 182 -0.33 3.62 -2.16
C PHE A 182 -1.11 3.42 -3.46
N ILE A 183 -2.44 3.31 -3.40
CA ILE A 183 -3.31 3.12 -4.56
C ILE A 183 -4.39 4.20 -4.52
N GLY A 184 -4.36 5.14 -5.45
CA GLY A 184 -5.41 6.14 -5.53
C GLY A 184 -5.02 7.42 -6.20
N SER A 185 -5.15 8.53 -5.46
CA SER A 185 -4.99 9.87 -5.99
C SER A 185 -4.75 10.88 -4.87
N GLU A 186 -3.71 11.68 -4.96
CA GLU A 186 -3.58 12.93 -4.18
C GLU A 186 -4.16 14.17 -4.88
N THR A 187 -4.72 14.03 -6.10
CA THR A 187 -5.15 15.13 -6.98
C THR A 187 -6.65 15.12 -7.34
N ALA A 188 -7.47 14.42 -6.55
CA ALA A 188 -8.90 14.18 -6.76
C ALA A 188 -9.26 13.37 -8.04
N GLN A 189 -8.31 12.65 -8.62
CA GLN A 189 -8.50 11.67 -9.68
C GLN A 189 -8.74 10.26 -9.10
N ILE A 190 -8.57 9.23 -9.93
CA ILE A 190 -8.87 7.85 -9.58
C ILE A 190 -7.87 6.87 -10.20
N SER A 191 -7.51 5.83 -9.44
CA SER A 191 -6.90 4.63 -9.99
C SER A 191 -7.97 3.58 -10.30
N GLU A 192 -8.00 3.07 -11.54
CA GLU A 192 -9.04 2.18 -12.03
C GLU A 192 -8.48 0.90 -12.66
N ASN A 193 -9.14 -0.24 -12.43
CA ASN A 193 -8.70 -1.56 -12.91
C ASN A 193 -7.29 -1.92 -12.42
N VAL A 194 -7.10 -1.93 -11.10
CA VAL A 194 -5.81 -2.28 -10.47
C VAL A 194 -5.90 -3.67 -9.85
N ILE A 195 -4.92 -4.52 -10.13
CA ILE A 195 -4.79 -5.85 -9.52
C ILE A 195 -3.44 -5.91 -8.80
N VAL A 196 -3.47 -6.21 -7.50
CA VAL A 196 -2.29 -6.63 -6.73
C VAL A 196 -2.52 -8.07 -6.29
N ASP A 197 -1.68 -8.99 -6.75
CA ASP A 197 -1.85 -10.43 -6.56
C ASP A 197 -0.54 -11.09 -6.13
N GLY A 198 -0.49 -11.55 -4.88
CA GLY A 198 0.70 -12.21 -4.36
C GLY A 198 1.70 -11.19 -3.83
N GLY A 199 2.36 -11.53 -2.73
CA GLY A 199 3.42 -10.70 -2.19
C GLY A 199 3.50 -10.64 -0.67
N TRP A 200 4.52 -9.94 -0.21
CA TRP A 200 4.79 -9.73 1.20
C TRP A 200 5.26 -8.30 1.48
N ILE A 201 4.51 -7.61 2.35
CA ILE A 201 4.85 -6.28 2.84
C ILE A 201 5.26 -6.42 4.30
N ASP A 202 6.43 -5.90 4.67
CA ASP A 202 6.95 -6.05 6.03
C ASP A 202 7.65 -4.80 6.52
N ASN A 203 7.45 -4.49 7.81
CA ASN A 203 8.22 -3.47 8.51
C ASN A 203 8.16 -2.09 7.84
N VAL A 204 6.99 -1.70 7.33
CA VAL A 204 6.76 -0.38 6.73
C VAL A 204 6.32 0.63 7.79
N ARG A 205 6.64 1.91 7.63
CA ARG A 205 6.46 2.90 8.72
C ARG A 205 4.98 3.24 8.99
N ARG A 206 4.17 3.22 7.94
CA ARG A 206 2.75 3.59 8.00
C ARG A 206 1.90 2.40 7.66
N ASP A 207 1.13 2.43 6.57
CA ASP A 207 0.23 1.35 6.22
C ASP A 207 0.90 0.34 5.30
N GLY A 208 0.49 -0.93 5.38
CA GLY A 208 0.93 -1.92 4.42
C GLY A 208 0.40 -1.60 3.02
N VAL A 209 -0.91 -1.33 2.93
CA VAL A 209 -1.59 -0.91 1.70
C VAL A 209 -2.59 0.19 2.06
N SER A 210 -2.44 1.37 1.45
CA SER A 210 -3.42 2.45 1.50
C SER A 210 -4.19 2.56 0.18
N ILE A 211 -5.52 2.48 0.25
CA ILE A 211 -6.42 2.71 -0.89
C ILE A 211 -7.14 4.04 -0.68
N ASN A 212 -6.86 5.02 -1.55
CA ASN A 212 -7.29 6.41 -1.38
C ASN A 212 -8.31 6.90 -2.43
N SER A 213 -8.26 6.41 -3.67
CA SER A 213 -9.29 6.71 -4.68
C SER A 213 -9.31 5.64 -5.76
N ALA A 214 -10.27 4.73 -5.69
CA ALA A 214 -10.24 3.47 -6.42
C ALA A 214 -11.58 3.10 -7.06
N LYS A 215 -11.50 2.59 -8.28
CA LYS A 215 -12.61 1.89 -8.95
C LYS A 215 -12.14 0.56 -9.53
N ASN A 216 -12.86 -0.53 -9.25
CA ASN A 216 -12.51 -1.87 -9.72
C ASN A 216 -11.06 -2.25 -9.34
N VAL A 217 -10.80 -2.31 -8.03
CA VAL A 217 -9.47 -2.66 -7.49
C VAL A 217 -9.55 -3.99 -6.79
N THR A 218 -8.66 -4.92 -7.16
CA THR A 218 -8.54 -6.24 -6.54
C THR A 218 -7.21 -6.37 -5.82
N ILE A 219 -7.24 -6.61 -4.52
CA ILE A 219 -6.07 -6.92 -3.70
C ILE A 219 -6.22 -8.35 -3.20
N LYS A 220 -5.30 -9.24 -3.57
CA LYS A 220 -5.39 -10.64 -3.16
C LYS A 220 -4.06 -11.33 -2.92
N ASN A 221 -4.10 -12.40 -2.14
CA ASN A 221 -2.94 -13.23 -1.82
C ASN A 221 -1.78 -12.41 -1.23
N LEU A 222 -2.04 -11.46 -0.33
CA LEU A 222 -1.00 -10.67 0.32
C LEU A 222 -0.81 -11.05 1.78
N LEU A 223 0.47 -11.13 2.17
CA LEU A 223 0.91 -11.10 3.56
C LEU A 223 1.37 -9.69 3.91
N ILE A 224 0.85 -9.12 5.00
CA ILE A 224 1.21 -7.79 5.47
C ILE A 224 1.59 -7.87 6.94
N SER A 225 2.81 -7.46 7.30
CA SER A 225 3.30 -7.60 8.65
C SER A 225 4.09 -6.41 9.19
N ASN A 226 4.05 -6.27 10.50
CA ASN A 226 4.91 -5.37 11.26
C ASN A 226 4.81 -3.88 10.86
N THR A 227 3.63 -3.39 10.48
CA THR A 227 3.41 -1.96 10.19
C THR A 227 3.49 -1.13 11.48
N HIS A 228 4.41 -0.15 11.55
CA HIS A 228 4.58 0.69 12.75
C HIS A 228 5.48 1.92 12.52
N GLY A 229 5.31 2.94 13.35
CA GLY A 229 6.17 4.12 13.46
C GLY A 229 5.41 5.43 13.25
N THR A 230 4.41 5.47 12.36
CA THR A 230 3.57 6.65 12.15
C THR A 230 2.17 6.25 11.70
N LEU A 231 1.14 6.84 12.31
CA LEU A 231 -0.25 6.54 12.00
C LEU A 231 -0.53 6.63 10.48
N PRO A 232 -1.36 5.73 9.93
CA PRO A 232 -2.32 4.88 10.65
C PRO A 232 -1.79 3.53 11.18
N GLU A 233 -0.63 3.05 10.74
CA GLU A 233 0.01 1.79 11.16
C GLU A 233 -0.85 0.52 10.97
N THR A 234 -1.64 0.50 9.91
CA THR A 234 -2.62 -0.55 9.59
C THR A 234 -2.11 -1.48 8.49
N GLY A 235 -2.49 -2.75 8.53
CA GLY A 235 -2.15 -3.70 7.47
C GLY A 235 -2.69 -3.27 6.10
N LEU A 236 -4.01 -3.24 5.97
CA LEU A 236 -4.70 -2.71 4.78
C LEU A 236 -5.68 -1.64 5.22
N HIS A 237 -5.58 -0.45 4.64
CA HIS A 237 -6.39 0.70 5.01
C HIS A 237 -7.08 1.30 3.79
N ILE A 238 -8.40 1.48 3.89
CA ILE A 238 -9.21 2.16 2.86
C ILE A 238 -9.56 3.53 3.41
N GLU A 239 -8.90 4.56 2.88
CA GLU A 239 -8.83 5.89 3.48
C GLU A 239 -8.82 7.00 2.41
N PRO A 240 -9.96 7.32 1.78
CA PRO A 240 -10.07 8.53 0.97
C PRO A 240 -9.64 9.77 1.78
N SER A 241 -8.78 10.60 1.18
CA SER A 241 -8.24 11.81 1.81
C SER A 241 -9.02 13.07 1.43
N MET A 242 -9.83 12.99 0.37
CA MET A 242 -10.64 14.08 -0.17
C MET A 242 -12.06 13.59 -0.42
N TYR A 243 -13.02 14.51 -0.31
CA TYR A 243 -14.40 14.21 -0.64
C TYR A 243 -14.53 13.73 -2.08
N GLU A 244 -13.75 14.29 -3.00
CA GLU A 244 -13.79 14.00 -4.43
C GLU A 244 -13.36 12.56 -4.77
N ASN A 245 -12.62 11.88 -3.89
CA ASN A 245 -12.20 10.50 -4.10
C ASN A 245 -13.39 9.53 -4.27
N ILE A 246 -13.11 8.36 -4.84
CA ILE A 246 -14.11 7.32 -5.15
C ILE A 246 -13.69 6.01 -4.48
N MET A 247 -14.66 5.22 -4.00
CA MET A 247 -14.44 3.91 -3.38
C MET A 247 -15.47 2.91 -3.91
N ASN A 248 -15.32 2.50 -5.16
CA ASN A 248 -16.30 1.63 -5.83
C ASN A 248 -15.63 0.34 -6.32
N ASP A 249 -16.27 -0.78 -6.03
CA ASP A 249 -15.89 -2.11 -6.49
C ASP A 249 -14.45 -2.46 -6.07
N ILE A 250 -14.24 -2.42 -4.76
CA ILE A 250 -12.99 -2.83 -4.12
C ILE A 250 -13.16 -4.26 -3.62
N PHE A 251 -12.33 -5.16 -4.13
CA PHE A 251 -12.34 -6.59 -3.81
C PHE A 251 -11.06 -6.97 -3.09
N ILE A 252 -11.20 -7.52 -1.89
CA ILE A 252 -10.10 -7.96 -1.05
C ILE A 252 -10.27 -9.45 -0.79
N ASP A 253 -9.32 -10.28 -1.18
CA ASP A 253 -9.43 -11.74 -1.02
C ASP A 253 -8.13 -12.39 -0.55
N ASN A 254 -8.22 -13.30 0.41
CA ASN A 254 -7.08 -14.06 0.94
C ASN A 254 -5.92 -13.15 1.38
N ILE A 255 -6.18 -12.30 2.38
CA ILE A 255 -5.18 -11.42 2.98
C ILE A 255 -4.87 -11.92 4.38
N TYR A 256 -3.59 -11.96 4.74
CA TYR A 256 -3.16 -12.20 6.11
C TYR A 256 -2.37 -11.02 6.66
N THR A 257 -2.86 -10.43 7.75
CA THR A 257 -2.17 -9.37 8.49
C THR A 257 -1.59 -9.89 9.80
N TYR A 258 -0.33 -9.58 10.10
CA TYR A 258 0.37 -10.05 11.29
C TYR A 258 1.16 -8.96 12.02
N ASN A 259 0.85 -8.76 13.30
CA ASN A 259 1.56 -7.85 14.20
C ASN A 259 1.63 -6.40 13.69
N ASN A 260 0.50 -5.82 13.29
CA ASN A 260 0.43 -4.41 12.89
C ASN A 260 0.13 -3.54 14.12
N ALA A 261 0.78 -2.39 14.26
CA ALA A 261 0.72 -1.63 15.51
C ALA A 261 -0.69 -1.11 15.82
N ASN A 262 -1.52 -0.86 14.80
CA ASN A 262 -2.90 -0.42 14.98
C ASN A 262 -3.92 -1.45 14.46
N GLY A 263 -4.25 -1.43 13.16
CA GLY A 263 -5.29 -2.26 12.57
C GLY A 263 -4.75 -3.43 11.73
N GLY A 264 -5.49 -4.53 11.66
CA GLY A 264 -5.39 -5.47 10.54
C GLY A 264 -5.97 -4.83 9.28
N LEU A 265 -7.25 -4.51 9.33
CA LEU A 265 -8.02 -3.85 8.27
C LEU A 265 -8.69 -2.57 8.80
N GLY A 266 -8.52 -1.45 8.10
CA GLY A 266 -9.09 -0.17 8.47
C GLY A 266 -10.01 0.40 7.39
N PHE A 267 -11.06 1.08 7.82
CA PHE A 267 -11.94 1.89 6.96
C PHE A 267 -12.05 3.30 7.54
N ASN A 268 -11.54 4.30 6.83
CA ASN A 268 -11.62 5.70 7.22
C ASN A 268 -12.35 6.53 6.17
N PHE A 269 -13.64 6.79 6.38
CA PHE A 269 -14.50 7.53 5.45
C PHE A 269 -14.92 8.91 5.97
N LEU A 270 -14.15 9.49 6.89
CA LEU A 270 -14.40 10.85 7.39
C LEU A 270 -14.50 11.88 6.24
N ALA A 271 -13.67 11.73 5.20
CA ALA A 271 -13.69 12.59 4.02
C ALA A 271 -15.01 12.50 3.21
N PHE A 272 -15.78 11.42 3.35
CA PHE A 272 -17.08 11.25 2.70
C PHE A 272 -18.26 11.67 3.56
N SER A 273 -18.03 11.95 4.86
CA SER A 273 -19.09 12.31 5.83
C SER A 273 -19.14 13.81 6.11
N LEU A 274 -18.82 14.65 5.12
CA LEU A 274 -18.78 16.11 5.28
C LEU A 274 -20.19 16.72 5.25
N LYS A 275 -20.48 17.60 6.22
CA LYS A 275 -21.75 18.33 6.29
C LYS A 275 -22.01 19.13 5.00
N GLY A 276 -23.21 18.99 4.44
CA GLY A 276 -23.64 19.74 3.24
C GLY A 276 -23.10 19.18 1.92
N LYS A 277 -22.28 18.11 1.95
CA LYS A 277 -21.89 17.37 0.75
C LYS A 277 -22.85 16.21 0.49
N PRO A 278 -23.21 15.90 -0.76
CA PRO A 278 -23.99 14.70 -1.07
C PRO A 278 -23.33 13.42 -0.56
N SER A 279 -24.13 12.43 -0.14
CA SER A 279 -23.60 11.12 0.25
C SER A 279 -22.98 10.40 -0.94
N LYS A 280 -21.88 9.68 -0.69
CA LYS A 280 -21.16 8.88 -1.69
C LYS A 280 -21.54 7.40 -1.63
N ASN A 281 -21.76 6.77 -2.77
CA ASN A 281 -21.89 5.31 -2.83
C ASN A 281 -20.52 4.66 -2.61
N ILE A 282 -20.46 3.60 -1.81
CA ILE A 282 -19.29 2.76 -1.66
C ILE A 282 -19.63 1.27 -1.76
N THR A 283 -18.77 0.49 -2.42
CA THR A 283 -18.92 -0.96 -2.57
C THR A 283 -17.59 -1.65 -2.31
N ILE A 284 -17.54 -2.40 -1.21
CA ILE A 284 -16.34 -3.10 -0.76
C ILE A 284 -16.70 -4.52 -0.35
N ASP A 285 -16.01 -5.51 -0.91
CA ASP A 285 -16.16 -6.93 -0.58
C ASP A 285 -14.82 -7.47 -0.08
N VAL A 286 -14.83 -8.01 1.13
CA VAL A 286 -13.68 -8.59 1.81
C VAL A 286 -13.99 -10.05 2.08
N ASN A 287 -13.15 -10.94 1.56
CA ASN A 287 -13.29 -12.37 1.72
C ASN A 287 -11.97 -12.99 2.19
N ASN A 288 -12.05 -14.06 2.99
CA ASN A 288 -10.87 -14.79 3.46
C ASN A 288 -9.81 -13.89 4.12
N PHE A 289 -10.25 -12.90 4.91
CA PHE A 289 -9.35 -12.00 5.61
C PHE A 289 -8.96 -12.57 6.96
N LYS A 290 -7.66 -12.69 7.22
CA LYS A 290 -7.10 -13.14 8.49
C LYS A 290 -6.32 -12.01 9.14
N SER A 291 -6.57 -11.72 10.41
CA SER A 291 -5.77 -10.77 11.19
C SER A 291 -5.28 -11.40 12.48
N ASN A 292 -4.01 -11.18 12.81
CA ASN A 292 -3.38 -11.72 14.01
C ASN A 292 -2.43 -10.69 14.64
N LEU A 293 -2.51 -10.53 15.97
CA LEU A 293 -1.64 -9.65 16.79
C LEU A 293 -1.67 -8.14 16.45
N SER A 294 -2.65 -7.67 15.69
CA SER A 294 -2.92 -6.22 15.60
C SER A 294 -3.61 -5.70 16.86
N ASN A 295 -3.59 -4.39 17.15
CA ASN A 295 -4.40 -3.86 18.26
C ASN A 295 -5.88 -4.13 18.00
N TYR A 296 -6.34 -3.81 16.80
CA TYR A 296 -7.66 -4.17 16.32
C TYR A 296 -7.61 -5.05 15.08
N SER A 297 -8.51 -6.03 14.96
CA SER A 297 -8.58 -6.84 13.74
C SER A 297 -9.20 -6.03 12.60
N VAL A 298 -10.29 -5.31 12.89
CA VAL A 298 -10.93 -4.37 11.96
C VAL A 298 -11.28 -3.06 12.67
N GLY A 299 -11.08 -1.91 12.02
CA GLY A 299 -11.45 -0.58 12.54
C GLY A 299 -12.33 0.21 11.56
N PHE A 300 -13.31 0.96 12.09
CA PHE A 300 -14.17 1.84 11.32
C PHE A 300 -14.16 3.27 11.88
N SER A 301 -13.76 4.22 11.04
CA SER A 301 -13.80 5.67 11.27
C SER A 301 -14.61 6.34 10.17
N ILE A 302 -15.94 6.40 10.31
CA ILE A 302 -16.83 6.80 9.21
C ILE A 302 -17.26 8.27 9.32
N ASN A 303 -17.67 8.72 10.50
CA ASN A 303 -18.11 10.09 10.77
C ASN A 303 -17.75 10.48 12.23
N THR A 304 -17.87 11.74 12.61
CA THR A 304 -17.66 12.19 14.01
C THR A 304 -18.95 12.58 14.74
N ALA A 305 -20.11 12.31 14.13
CA ALA A 305 -21.44 12.61 14.66
C ALA A 305 -22.52 11.88 13.86
N HIS A 306 -23.55 11.38 14.56
CA HIS A 306 -24.62 10.54 14.00
C HIS A 306 -25.49 11.16 12.89
N ASP A 307 -25.51 12.49 12.72
CA ASP A 307 -26.37 13.20 11.76
C ASP A 307 -25.61 13.82 10.57
N LEU A 308 -24.35 13.39 10.36
CA LEU A 308 -23.60 13.74 9.17
C LEU A 308 -24.02 12.90 7.94
N ASN A 309 -23.76 13.42 6.74
CA ASN A 309 -24.05 12.74 5.48
C ASN A 309 -23.07 11.59 5.25
N ASN A 310 -23.26 10.47 5.92
CA ASN A 310 -22.46 9.27 5.71
C ASN A 310 -22.46 8.83 4.24
N PRO A 311 -21.40 8.15 3.78
CA PRO A 311 -21.51 7.36 2.56
C PRO A 311 -22.64 6.33 2.70
N TYR A 312 -23.22 5.95 1.57
CA TYR A 312 -24.17 4.86 1.47
C TYR A 312 -23.57 3.68 0.71
N GLY A 313 -24.24 2.53 0.73
CA GLY A 313 -23.79 1.33 0.01
C GLY A 313 -23.44 0.21 0.98
N LYS A 314 -22.39 -0.55 0.68
CA LYS A 314 -22.08 -1.78 1.42
C LYS A 314 -20.58 -2.04 1.61
N ILE A 315 -20.25 -2.49 2.82
CA ILE A 315 -19.01 -3.20 3.16
C ILE A 315 -19.43 -4.58 3.62
N ILE A 316 -18.91 -5.61 2.97
CA ILE A 316 -19.20 -7.00 3.36
C ILE A 316 -17.90 -7.70 3.72
N ILE A 317 -17.84 -8.32 4.89
CA ILE A 317 -16.67 -9.06 5.38
C ILE A 317 -17.07 -10.52 5.60
N ARG A 318 -16.44 -11.43 4.84
CA ARG A 318 -16.80 -12.84 4.75
C ARG A 318 -15.65 -13.76 5.08
N ASN A 319 -15.98 -14.93 5.62
CA ASN A 319 -15.03 -16.05 5.81
C ASN A 319 -13.72 -15.61 6.49
N SER A 320 -13.85 -14.71 7.46
CA SER A 320 -12.71 -14.00 8.05
C SER A 320 -12.38 -14.55 9.43
N VAL A 321 -11.10 -14.54 9.79
CA VAL A 321 -10.60 -15.09 11.06
C VAL A 321 -9.77 -14.04 11.78
N PHE A 322 -10.21 -13.67 12.98
CA PHE A 322 -9.50 -12.72 13.84
C PHE A 322 -8.89 -13.46 15.02
N GLU A 323 -7.57 -13.41 15.16
CA GLU A 323 -6.82 -14.15 16.17
C GLU A 323 -6.08 -13.18 17.09
N LYS A 324 -6.35 -13.27 18.40
CA LYS A 324 -5.54 -12.60 19.45
C LYS A 324 -5.26 -11.10 19.18
N PRO A 325 -6.28 -10.26 18.91
CA PRO A 325 -6.05 -8.82 18.88
C PRO A 325 -5.55 -8.34 20.24
N LYS A 326 -4.62 -7.39 20.26
CA LYS A 326 -4.03 -6.87 21.50
C LYS A 326 -5.01 -6.01 22.31
N VAL A 327 -6.00 -5.41 21.62
CA VAL A 327 -7.01 -4.53 22.25
C VAL A 327 -8.42 -5.04 22.01
N GLY A 328 -8.84 -5.27 20.76
CA GLY A 328 -10.19 -5.76 20.49
C GLY A 328 -10.39 -6.27 19.07
N TYR A 329 -11.45 -7.03 18.83
CA TYR A 329 -11.72 -7.58 17.49
C TYR A 329 -12.13 -6.48 16.51
N ILE A 330 -13.12 -5.68 16.87
CA ILE A 330 -13.69 -4.63 16.02
C ILE A 330 -13.71 -3.33 16.80
N TRP A 331 -13.12 -2.28 16.23
CA TRP A 331 -13.23 -0.91 16.73
C TRP A 331 -14.15 -0.08 15.82
N ARG A 332 -14.94 0.80 16.44
CA ARG A 332 -15.81 1.75 15.76
C ARG A 332 -15.77 3.07 16.50
N ASN A 333 -15.67 4.17 15.76
CA ASN A 333 -15.75 5.51 16.35
C ASN A 333 -17.18 5.93 16.73
N GLU A 334 -18.20 5.30 16.15
CA GLU A 334 -19.60 5.52 16.48
C GLU A 334 -20.36 4.19 16.55
N LYS A 335 -21.48 4.18 17.27
CA LYS A 335 -22.31 2.98 17.40
C LYS A 335 -23.01 2.60 16.10
N GLU A 336 -23.41 3.58 15.30
CA GLU A 336 -24.23 3.39 14.11
C GLU A 336 -23.78 4.31 12.97
N TYR A 337 -23.81 3.78 11.75
CA TYR A 337 -23.51 4.49 10.51
C TYR A 337 -24.73 4.44 9.59
N LYS A 338 -25.66 5.38 9.75
CA LYS A 338 -26.86 5.50 8.91
C LYS A 338 -26.48 5.45 7.43
N ASN A 339 -27.28 4.76 6.61
CA ASN A 339 -27.13 4.60 5.14
C ASN A 339 -26.00 3.67 4.66
N LEU A 340 -25.04 3.31 5.52
CA LEU A 340 -23.98 2.37 5.17
C LEU A 340 -24.26 0.98 5.76
N SER A 341 -24.44 -0.02 4.89
CA SER A 341 -24.55 -1.41 5.33
C SER A 341 -23.17 -1.99 5.60
N ILE A 342 -22.96 -2.51 6.81
CA ILE A 342 -21.74 -3.26 7.17
C ILE A 342 -22.18 -4.64 7.65
N SER A 343 -21.90 -5.68 6.86
CA SER A 343 -22.29 -7.06 7.19
C SER A 343 -21.08 -7.96 7.40
N TYR A 344 -21.27 -8.96 8.26
CA TYR A 344 -20.29 -9.98 8.57
C TYR A 344 -20.90 -11.35 8.30
N GLU A 345 -20.21 -12.20 7.55
CA GLU A 345 -20.66 -13.56 7.22
C GLU A 345 -19.54 -14.55 7.55
N ASN A 346 -19.83 -15.58 8.34
CA ASN A 346 -18.84 -16.59 8.77
C ASN A 346 -17.59 -15.97 9.43
N LEU A 347 -17.78 -14.98 10.31
CA LEU A 347 -16.69 -14.37 11.07
C LEU A 347 -16.33 -15.24 12.29
N ILE A 348 -15.06 -15.58 12.42
CA ILE A 348 -14.54 -16.38 13.55
C ILE A 348 -13.56 -15.54 14.36
N ASN A 349 -13.83 -15.40 15.65
CA ASN A 349 -12.95 -14.74 16.63
C ASN A 349 -12.29 -15.82 17.51
N LYS A 350 -10.96 -15.81 17.64
CA LYS A 350 -10.18 -16.80 18.38
C LYS A 350 -9.18 -16.19 19.36
#